data_AF-A0A832KHM4-F1
#
_entry.id   AF-A0A832KHM4-F1
#
_cell.length_a   1.000
_cell.length_b   1.000
_cell.length_c   1.000
_cell.angle_alpha   90.00
_cell.angle_beta   90.00
_cell.angle_gamma   90.00
#
_symmetry.space_group_name_H-M   'P 1'
#
loop_
_entity.id
_entity.type
_entity.pdbx_description
1 polymer ?
#
loop_
_entity_poly.entity_id
_entity_poly.type
_entity_poly.pdbx_seq_one_letter_code
_entity_poly.pdbx_strand_id
1 'polypeptide(L)'
;MIHPTAYIGGDSKLGEKNRIGAYAIIDGEVRLGDLVSIGAYTEISGKVGIGEGAWIGSHCVIGHPTREGLRGSKADRRGVHISEGCIIRSGSILYDGVNLGEGVELGHSVMIREDVTVGDHSLIGTGTVLDGHISIGRYVRIQTGVYISSYSTVEDRVFIGPRAVLLNDKYMMQRGYCLKGPRIRSGVSIGGNSVILPGVEVGEGSIIGAGAVVTVDVPPRTIYVGVPARRLRDVPPEWGIGLP
;
A
#
# COMPACT_ATOMS: atom_id res chain seq x y z
N MET A 1 -11.04 16.46 -21.28
CA MET A 1 -11.12 15.79 -22.61
C MET A 1 -11.38 14.32 -22.36
N ILE A 2 -12.57 13.84 -22.72
CA ILE A 2 -12.97 12.44 -22.55
C ILE A 2 -12.88 11.80 -23.92
N HIS A 3 -12.12 10.71 -24.06
CA HIS A 3 -11.99 9.99 -25.32
C HIS A 3 -13.35 9.38 -25.70
N PRO A 4 -13.77 9.42 -26.98
CA PRO A 4 -15.10 8.94 -27.40
C PRO A 4 -15.35 7.43 -27.17
N THR A 5 -14.30 6.65 -26.94
CA THR A 5 -14.41 5.20 -26.64
C THR A 5 -14.40 4.90 -25.14
N ALA A 6 -14.30 5.91 -24.28
CA ALA A 6 -14.44 5.71 -22.83
C ALA A 6 -15.92 5.46 -22.49
N TYR A 7 -16.17 4.52 -21.59
CA TYR A 7 -17.49 4.28 -21.04
C TYR A 7 -17.58 4.92 -19.65
N ILE A 8 -18.61 5.74 -19.45
CA ILE A 8 -18.93 6.37 -18.17
C ILE A 8 -20.40 6.08 -17.91
N GLY A 9 -20.67 5.23 -16.93
CA GLY A 9 -22.01 4.75 -16.57
C GLY A 9 -22.30 4.87 -15.08
N GLY A 10 -23.42 4.27 -14.67
CA GLY A 10 -23.89 4.28 -13.29
C GLY A 10 -24.23 5.69 -12.77
N ASP A 11 -24.02 5.90 -11.48
CA ASP A 11 -24.24 7.17 -10.78
C ASP A 11 -22.96 8.04 -10.74
N SER A 12 -22.09 7.86 -11.74
CA SER A 12 -20.79 8.52 -11.79
C SER A 12 -20.90 10.04 -11.91
N LYS A 13 -20.20 10.77 -11.06
CA LYS A 13 -20.12 12.25 -11.05
C LYS A 13 -18.70 12.70 -11.28
N LEU A 14 -18.50 13.55 -12.28
CA LEU A 14 -17.18 14.02 -12.70
C LEU A 14 -17.09 15.52 -12.47
N GLY A 15 -16.00 15.95 -11.82
CA GLY A 15 -15.59 17.34 -11.75
C GLY A 15 -15.13 17.90 -13.11
N GLU A 16 -14.59 19.11 -13.07
CA GLU A 16 -14.18 19.86 -14.25
C GLU A 16 -12.83 19.39 -14.83
N LYS A 17 -12.65 19.61 -16.13
CA LYS A 17 -11.36 19.47 -16.84
C LYS A 17 -10.69 18.09 -16.74
N ASN A 18 -11.46 17.05 -16.38
CA ASN A 18 -11.00 15.66 -16.34
C ASN A 18 -10.53 15.15 -17.70
N ARG A 19 -9.51 14.28 -17.70
CA ARG A 19 -8.95 13.60 -18.88
C ARG A 19 -9.17 12.10 -18.74
N ILE A 20 -9.89 11.51 -19.68
CA ILE A 20 -10.22 10.08 -19.64
C ILE A 20 -9.75 9.44 -20.94
N GLY A 21 -8.85 8.47 -20.83
CA GLY A 21 -8.22 7.77 -21.93
C GLY A 21 -9.16 6.82 -22.67
N ALA A 22 -8.72 6.35 -23.83
CA ALA A 22 -9.47 5.43 -24.66
C ALA A 22 -9.81 4.13 -23.91
N TYR A 23 -11.03 3.64 -24.08
CA TYR A 23 -11.50 2.37 -23.52
C TYR A 23 -11.42 2.27 -21.99
N ALA A 24 -11.30 3.39 -21.28
CA ALA A 24 -11.49 3.41 -19.84
C ALA A 24 -12.97 3.11 -19.52
N ILE A 25 -13.21 2.37 -18.45
CA ILE A 25 -14.54 1.98 -17.98
C ILE A 25 -14.71 2.56 -16.58
N ILE A 26 -15.69 3.43 -16.40
CA ILE A 26 -16.05 4.02 -15.12
C ILE A 26 -17.52 3.71 -14.86
N ASP A 27 -17.80 2.89 -13.84
CA ASP A 27 -19.15 2.39 -13.57
C ASP A 27 -19.44 2.26 -12.07
N GLY A 28 -20.69 2.47 -11.67
CA GLY A 28 -21.12 2.46 -10.26
C GLY A 28 -21.18 3.85 -9.63
N GLU A 29 -20.91 3.92 -8.32
CA GLU A 29 -20.93 5.16 -7.52
C GLU A 29 -19.54 5.81 -7.51
N VAL A 30 -19.11 6.33 -8.67
CA VAL A 30 -17.79 6.95 -8.82
C VAL A 30 -17.89 8.47 -8.71
N ARG A 31 -17.00 9.08 -7.92
CA ARG A 31 -16.87 10.55 -7.81
C ARG A 31 -15.45 10.95 -8.14
N LEU A 32 -15.28 11.71 -9.23
CA LEU A 32 -14.00 12.31 -9.59
C LEU A 32 -14.02 13.80 -9.23
N GLY A 33 -12.96 14.27 -8.57
CA GLY A 33 -12.67 15.69 -8.42
C GLY A 33 -12.33 16.36 -9.76
N ASP A 34 -11.80 17.57 -9.66
CA ASP A 34 -11.35 18.32 -10.83
C ASP A 34 -9.96 17.83 -11.29
N LEU A 35 -9.62 18.07 -12.55
CA LEU A 35 -8.27 17.84 -13.10
C LEU A 35 -7.74 16.39 -12.97
N VAL A 36 -8.61 15.41 -12.73
CA VAL A 36 -8.26 13.99 -12.66
C VAL A 36 -7.90 13.48 -14.06
N SER A 37 -6.83 12.71 -14.12
CA SER A 37 -6.39 12.03 -15.34
C SER A 37 -6.48 10.51 -15.17
N ILE A 38 -7.21 9.86 -16.07
CA ILE A 38 -7.39 8.40 -16.12
C ILE A 38 -6.84 7.88 -17.43
N GLY A 39 -5.90 6.94 -17.35
CA GLY A 39 -5.25 6.30 -18.49
C GLY A 39 -6.18 5.39 -19.28
N ALA A 40 -5.70 4.96 -20.44
CA ALA A 40 -6.45 4.05 -21.31
C ALA A 40 -6.63 2.68 -20.67
N TYR A 41 -7.73 1.99 -20.99
CA TYR A 41 -8.05 0.65 -20.49
C TYR A 41 -8.10 0.50 -18.96
N THR A 42 -8.22 1.61 -18.23
CA THR A 42 -8.40 1.58 -16.77
C THR A 42 -9.86 1.31 -16.43
N GLU A 43 -10.08 0.39 -15.49
CA GLU A 43 -11.39 0.06 -14.95
C GLU A 43 -11.54 0.65 -13.55
N ILE A 44 -12.64 1.38 -13.32
CA ILE A 44 -13.02 1.92 -12.03
C ILE A 44 -14.47 1.48 -11.80
N SER A 45 -14.68 0.60 -10.81
CA SER A 45 -16.00 0.01 -10.58
C SER A 45 -16.41 0.02 -9.10
N GLY A 46 -17.70 0.21 -8.84
CA GLY A 46 -18.27 0.22 -7.50
C GLY A 46 -18.25 1.62 -6.86
N LYS A 47 -18.03 1.69 -5.54
CA LYS A 47 -18.02 2.96 -4.79
C LYS A 47 -16.60 3.50 -4.74
N VAL A 48 -16.30 4.54 -5.52
CA VAL A 48 -14.93 5.07 -5.63
C VAL A 48 -14.94 6.59 -5.58
N GLY A 49 -14.13 7.17 -4.69
CA GLY A 49 -13.86 8.61 -4.64
C GLY A 49 -12.42 8.90 -5.02
N ILE A 50 -12.21 9.83 -5.96
CA ILE A 50 -10.89 10.24 -6.45
C ILE A 50 -10.78 11.76 -6.34
N GLY A 51 -9.82 12.23 -5.54
CA GLY A 51 -9.58 13.64 -5.26
C GLY A 51 -9.02 14.41 -6.46
N GLU A 52 -8.99 15.73 -6.32
CA GLU A 52 -8.51 16.65 -7.35
C GLU A 52 -7.07 16.34 -7.78
N GLY A 53 -6.79 16.51 -9.08
CA GLY A 53 -5.44 16.43 -9.63
C GLY A 53 -4.81 15.03 -9.60
N ALA A 54 -5.54 14.00 -9.16
CA ALA A 54 -5.04 12.64 -9.15
C ALA A 54 -4.75 12.13 -10.57
N TRP A 55 -3.64 11.41 -10.73
CA TRP A 55 -3.22 10.79 -11.98
C TRP A 55 -3.24 9.27 -11.85
N ILE A 56 -4.04 8.62 -12.69
CA ILE A 56 -4.17 7.17 -12.75
C ILE A 56 -3.68 6.72 -14.12
N GLY A 57 -2.65 5.88 -14.12
CA GLY A 57 -2.07 5.29 -15.32
C GLY A 57 -3.03 4.35 -16.04
N SER A 58 -2.58 3.84 -17.18
CA SER A 58 -3.33 2.89 -18.00
C SER A 58 -3.40 1.51 -17.34
N HIS A 59 -4.42 0.72 -17.69
CA HIS A 59 -4.59 -0.66 -17.22
C HIS A 59 -4.68 -0.81 -15.70
N CYS A 60 -5.09 0.24 -14.98
CA CYS A 60 -5.37 0.12 -13.55
C CYS A 60 -6.75 -0.51 -13.32
N VAL A 61 -6.93 -1.19 -12.19
CA VAL A 61 -8.22 -1.69 -11.73
C VAL A 61 -8.49 -1.13 -10.35
N ILE A 62 -9.54 -0.33 -10.20
CA ILE A 62 -9.87 0.35 -8.94
C ILE A 62 -11.27 -0.05 -8.51
N GLY A 63 -11.40 -0.48 -7.25
CA GLY A 63 -12.66 -0.98 -6.70
C GLY A 63 -12.89 -2.47 -6.93
N HIS A 64 -11.80 -3.23 -7.12
CA HIS A 64 -11.87 -4.68 -7.28
C HIS A 64 -12.58 -5.32 -6.07
N PRO A 65 -13.57 -6.21 -6.29
CA PRO A 65 -14.33 -6.80 -5.20
C PRO A 65 -13.47 -7.68 -4.30
N THR A 66 -13.82 -7.76 -3.02
CA THR A 66 -13.25 -8.74 -2.10
C THR A 66 -13.67 -10.16 -2.49
N ARG A 67 -13.00 -11.16 -1.90
CA ARG A 67 -13.39 -12.57 -2.05
C ARG A 67 -14.86 -12.82 -1.70
N GLU A 68 -15.38 -12.13 -0.69
CA GLU A 68 -16.78 -12.23 -0.28
C GLU A 68 -17.71 -11.55 -1.29
N GLY A 69 -17.31 -10.39 -1.80
CA GLY A 69 -18.05 -9.69 -2.86
C GLY A 69 -18.21 -10.56 -4.12
N LEU A 70 -17.14 -11.26 -4.53
CA LEU A 70 -17.19 -12.21 -5.65
C LEU A 70 -18.10 -13.42 -5.39
N ARG A 71 -18.37 -13.75 -4.12
CA ARG A 71 -19.30 -14.82 -3.73
C ARG A 71 -20.75 -14.34 -3.59
N GLY A 72 -21.03 -13.10 -4.01
CA GLY A 72 -22.36 -12.52 -3.99
C GLY A 72 -22.75 -11.88 -2.65
N SER A 73 -21.80 -11.71 -1.73
CA SER A 73 -22.06 -10.95 -0.51
C SER A 73 -22.36 -9.49 -0.88
N LYS A 74 -23.51 -9.01 -0.41
CA LYS A 74 -23.90 -7.58 -0.47
C LYS A 74 -23.46 -6.82 0.78
N ALA A 75 -22.53 -7.37 1.57
CA ALA A 75 -21.94 -6.65 2.69
C ALA A 75 -21.49 -5.26 2.23
N ASP A 76 -21.70 -4.26 3.09
CA ASP A 76 -21.54 -2.85 2.75
C ASP A 76 -20.17 -2.61 2.12
N ARG A 77 -20.16 -2.26 0.83
CA ARG A 77 -18.92 -1.99 0.09
C ARG A 77 -18.33 -0.72 0.70
N ARG A 78 -17.16 -0.86 1.30
CA ARG A 78 -16.48 0.26 1.96
C ARG A 78 -16.06 1.31 0.94
N GLY A 79 -15.84 0.86 -0.30
CA GLY A 79 -15.41 1.69 -1.41
C GLY A 79 -13.91 1.94 -1.36
N VAL A 80 -13.43 2.62 -2.40
CA VAL A 80 -12.04 3.06 -2.49
C VAL A 80 -11.99 4.58 -2.38
N HIS A 81 -11.11 5.09 -1.53
CA HIS A 81 -10.84 6.52 -1.43
C HIS A 81 -9.39 6.81 -1.84
N ILE A 82 -9.24 7.68 -2.84
CA ILE A 82 -7.95 8.18 -3.32
C ILE A 82 -8.00 9.70 -3.11
N SER A 83 -7.21 10.22 -2.18
CA SER A 83 -7.16 11.67 -1.93
C SER A 83 -6.47 12.44 -3.06
N GLU A 84 -6.43 13.76 -2.94
CA GLU A 84 -5.89 14.64 -3.98
C GLU A 84 -4.39 14.42 -4.25
N GLY A 85 -3.98 14.76 -5.47
CA GLY A 85 -2.58 14.70 -5.90
C GLY A 85 -1.95 13.30 -5.96
N CYS A 86 -2.73 12.22 -5.76
CA CYS A 86 -2.20 10.86 -5.86
C CYS A 86 -1.71 10.53 -7.27
N ILE A 87 -0.63 9.75 -7.36
CA ILE A 87 -0.10 9.22 -8.64
C ILE A 87 -0.14 7.69 -8.57
N ILE A 88 -1.00 7.08 -9.36
CA ILE A 88 -1.16 5.63 -9.43
C ILE A 88 -0.63 5.14 -10.77
N ARG A 89 0.56 4.55 -10.81
CA ARG A 89 1.16 4.09 -12.06
C ARG A 89 0.51 2.81 -12.59
N SER A 90 0.69 2.62 -13.91
CA SER A 90 -0.02 1.66 -14.73
C SER A 90 -0.02 0.23 -14.18
N GLY A 91 -1.12 -0.48 -14.39
CA GLY A 91 -1.27 -1.88 -14.00
C GLY A 91 -1.55 -2.09 -12.51
N SER A 92 -1.73 -1.03 -11.72
CA SER A 92 -2.00 -1.15 -10.28
C SER A 92 -3.44 -1.57 -10.01
N ILE A 93 -3.65 -2.38 -8.98
CA ILE A 93 -4.94 -2.96 -8.60
C ILE A 93 -5.26 -2.58 -7.15
N LEU A 94 -6.40 -1.91 -6.95
CA LEU A 94 -6.91 -1.50 -5.64
C LEU A 94 -8.25 -2.19 -5.36
N TYR A 95 -8.31 -2.89 -4.22
CA TYR A 95 -9.50 -3.60 -3.77
C TYR A 95 -10.44 -2.68 -2.97
N ASP A 96 -11.67 -3.12 -2.76
CA ASP A 96 -12.63 -2.47 -1.86
C ASP A 96 -12.06 -2.27 -0.44
N GLY A 97 -12.28 -1.10 0.16
CA GLY A 97 -11.78 -0.74 1.49
C GLY A 97 -10.38 -0.11 1.49
N VAL A 98 -9.78 0.15 0.32
CA VAL A 98 -8.50 0.87 0.21
C VAL A 98 -8.69 2.38 0.40
N ASN A 99 -7.85 2.98 1.24
CA ASN A 99 -7.79 4.42 1.48
C ASN A 99 -6.37 4.94 1.28
N LEU A 100 -6.16 5.84 0.32
CA LEU A 100 -4.89 6.51 0.06
C LEU A 100 -5.00 7.98 0.45
N GLY A 101 -4.11 8.45 1.32
CA GLY A 101 -3.98 9.84 1.72
C GLY A 101 -3.41 10.74 0.63
N GLU A 102 -3.21 12.01 0.96
CA GLU A 102 -2.79 13.05 0.01
C GLU A 102 -1.42 12.72 -0.60
N GLY A 103 -1.29 12.91 -1.92
CA GLY A 103 0.00 12.82 -2.59
C GLY A 103 0.67 11.45 -2.50
N VAL A 104 -0.10 10.37 -2.27
CA VAL A 104 0.43 9.00 -2.30
C VAL A 104 0.86 8.63 -3.72
N GLU A 105 2.04 8.05 -3.85
CA GLU A 105 2.59 7.56 -5.11
C GLU A 105 2.67 6.04 -5.15
N LEU A 106 2.09 5.42 -6.17
CA LEU A 106 2.27 4.00 -6.48
C LEU A 106 3.22 3.83 -7.68
N GLY A 107 4.05 2.80 -7.61
CA GLY A 107 4.82 2.26 -8.72
C GLY A 107 3.94 1.50 -9.71
N HIS A 108 4.56 0.84 -10.69
CA HIS A 108 3.81 0.02 -11.64
C HIS A 108 3.36 -1.29 -10.98
N SER A 109 2.21 -1.81 -11.39
CA SER A 109 1.73 -3.14 -10.98
C SER A 109 1.73 -3.35 -9.46
N VAL A 110 1.36 -2.32 -8.69
CA VAL A 110 1.14 -2.45 -7.24
C VAL A 110 -0.20 -3.10 -7.00
N MET A 111 -0.25 -4.07 -6.08
CA MET A 111 -1.51 -4.69 -5.64
C MET A 111 -1.78 -4.31 -4.19
N ILE A 112 -2.90 -3.62 -3.95
CA ILE A 112 -3.37 -3.28 -2.61
C ILE A 112 -4.72 -3.97 -2.41
N ARG A 113 -4.73 -4.95 -1.51
CA ARG A 113 -5.93 -5.69 -1.14
C ARG A 113 -6.80 -4.93 -0.16
N GLU A 114 -7.91 -5.53 0.23
CA GLU A 114 -8.97 -4.90 1.00
C GLU A 114 -8.50 -4.37 2.36
N ASP A 115 -9.09 -3.29 2.85
CA ASP A 115 -8.80 -2.72 4.18
C ASP A 115 -7.35 -2.29 4.40
N VAL A 116 -6.79 -1.64 3.41
CA VAL A 116 -5.47 -1.02 3.53
C VAL A 116 -5.62 0.49 3.60
N THR A 117 -4.99 1.10 4.59
CA THR A 117 -4.83 2.56 4.67
C THR A 117 -3.37 2.91 4.42
N VAL A 118 -3.14 3.90 3.56
CA VAL A 118 -1.82 4.49 3.29
C VAL A 118 -1.87 5.98 3.58
N GLY A 119 -1.06 6.43 4.54
CA GLY A 119 -0.98 7.84 4.93
C GLY A 119 -0.27 8.71 3.91
N ASP A 120 -0.48 10.01 4.06
CA ASP A 120 -0.05 11.10 3.18
C ASP A 120 1.44 11.02 2.80
N HIS A 121 1.73 11.42 1.56
CA HIS A 121 3.08 11.54 0.98
C HIS A 121 3.92 10.26 1.08
N SER A 122 3.25 9.10 1.13
CA SER A 122 3.91 7.81 1.10
C SER A 122 4.10 7.29 -0.33
N LEU A 123 5.17 6.52 -0.54
CA LEU A 123 5.50 5.89 -1.81
C LEU A 123 5.46 4.37 -1.66
N ILE A 124 4.72 3.72 -2.55
CA ILE A 124 4.63 2.26 -2.66
C ILE A 124 5.27 1.82 -3.98
N GLY A 125 6.42 1.16 -3.89
CA GLY A 125 7.26 0.81 -5.02
C GLY A 125 6.63 -0.23 -5.96
N THR A 126 7.16 -0.30 -7.17
CA THR A 126 6.69 -1.17 -8.25
C THR A 126 6.59 -2.64 -7.83
N GLY A 127 5.51 -3.32 -8.19
CA GLY A 127 5.31 -4.75 -7.90
C GLY A 127 5.13 -5.10 -6.42
N THR A 128 4.94 -4.11 -5.55
CA THR A 128 4.66 -4.33 -4.13
C THR A 128 3.25 -4.88 -3.93
N VAL A 129 3.10 -5.77 -2.96
CA VAL A 129 1.83 -6.36 -2.56
C VAL A 129 1.54 -6.03 -1.10
N LEU A 130 0.40 -5.36 -0.85
CA LEU A 130 -0.17 -5.14 0.47
C LEU A 130 -1.37 -6.07 0.62
N ASP A 131 -1.24 -7.13 1.42
CA ASP A 131 -2.17 -8.27 1.46
C ASP A 131 -3.37 -8.06 2.40
N GLY A 132 -3.89 -6.84 2.44
CA GLY A 132 -5.14 -6.48 3.11
C GLY A 132 -5.03 -6.32 4.63
N HIS A 133 -5.96 -5.58 5.25
CA HIS A 133 -5.95 -5.29 6.69
C HIS A 133 -4.60 -4.72 7.21
N ILE A 134 -4.07 -3.72 6.52
CA ILE A 134 -2.77 -3.11 6.82
C ILE A 134 -2.94 -1.61 7.07
N SER A 135 -2.17 -1.07 8.02
CA SER A 135 -2.05 0.37 8.24
C SER A 135 -0.64 0.82 7.94
N ILE A 136 -0.49 1.73 6.97
CA ILE A 136 0.76 2.41 6.62
C ILE A 136 0.61 3.88 6.98
N GLY A 137 1.56 4.42 7.75
CA GLY A 137 1.62 5.82 8.16
C GLY A 137 1.98 6.79 7.04
N ARG A 138 2.44 7.98 7.42
CA ARG A 138 2.82 9.08 6.52
C ARG A 138 4.30 9.05 6.19
N TYR A 139 4.66 9.60 5.02
CA TYR A 139 6.06 9.71 4.57
C TYR A 139 6.80 8.37 4.56
N VAL A 140 6.07 7.26 4.35
CA VAL A 140 6.65 5.92 4.28
C VAL A 140 7.16 5.67 2.86
N ARG A 141 8.35 5.09 2.71
CA ARG A 141 8.84 4.62 1.40
C ARG A 141 9.02 3.12 1.41
N ILE A 142 8.11 2.43 0.75
CA ILE A 142 8.20 1.01 0.46
C ILE A 142 8.79 0.86 -0.93
N GLN A 143 9.92 0.16 -1.06
CA GLN A 143 10.60 -0.03 -2.33
C GLN A 143 10.02 -1.21 -3.13
N THR A 144 10.54 -1.40 -4.35
CA THR A 144 10.07 -2.39 -5.32
C THR A 144 9.97 -3.82 -4.75
N GLY A 145 8.86 -4.48 -5.05
CA GLY A 145 8.67 -5.91 -4.82
C GLY A 145 8.57 -6.32 -3.36
N VAL A 146 8.20 -5.40 -2.46
CA VAL A 146 7.96 -5.72 -1.05
C VAL A 146 6.65 -6.48 -0.91
N TYR A 147 6.61 -7.44 0.01
CA TYR A 147 5.37 -8.10 0.44
C TYR A 147 5.08 -7.77 1.90
N ILE A 148 3.89 -7.25 2.17
CA ILE A 148 3.41 -7.00 3.52
C ILE A 148 2.14 -7.82 3.75
N SER A 149 2.24 -8.79 4.66
CA SER A 149 1.11 -9.64 5.04
C SER A 149 0.07 -8.90 5.87
N SER A 150 -1.16 -9.42 5.91
CA SER A 150 -2.25 -8.83 6.68
C SER A 150 -1.94 -8.64 8.16
N TYR A 151 -2.61 -7.67 8.79
CA TYR A 151 -2.46 -7.30 10.21
C TYR A 151 -1.10 -6.70 10.57
N SER A 152 -0.34 -6.25 9.57
CA SER A 152 0.90 -5.50 9.78
C SER A 152 0.60 -4.02 10.01
N THR A 153 1.44 -3.36 10.79
CA THR A 153 1.40 -1.91 10.99
C THR A 153 2.77 -1.33 10.66
N VAL A 154 2.80 -0.30 9.84
CA VAL A 154 4.01 0.47 9.50
C VAL A 154 3.75 1.92 9.86
N GLU A 155 4.47 2.45 10.82
CA GLU A 155 4.31 3.84 11.28
C GLU A 155 5.06 4.84 10.39
N ASP A 156 4.98 6.13 10.73
CA ASP A 156 5.48 7.23 9.92
C ASP A 156 7.00 7.17 9.65
N ARG A 157 7.42 7.72 8.50
CA ARG A 157 8.82 7.89 8.08
C ARG A 157 9.64 6.60 7.98
N VAL A 158 8.97 5.44 7.89
CA VAL A 158 9.63 4.15 7.70
C VAL A 158 10.16 4.01 6.27
N PHE A 159 11.35 3.43 6.14
CA PHE A 159 11.90 2.96 4.87
C PHE A 159 11.90 1.43 4.84
N ILE A 160 11.32 0.84 3.79
CA ILE A 160 11.38 -0.60 3.55
C ILE A 160 12.09 -0.85 2.21
N GLY A 161 13.29 -1.43 2.30
CA GLY A 161 14.13 -1.75 1.16
C GLY A 161 13.52 -2.79 0.22
N PRO A 162 14.00 -2.87 -1.03
CA PRO A 162 13.39 -3.67 -2.07
C PRO A 162 13.36 -5.16 -1.69
N ARG A 163 12.26 -5.84 -2.02
CA ARG A 163 12.05 -7.28 -1.77
C ARG A 163 12.09 -7.70 -0.30
N ALA A 164 11.93 -6.79 0.65
CA ALA A 164 11.68 -7.17 2.02
C ALA A 164 10.31 -7.85 2.16
N VAL A 165 10.18 -8.75 3.14
CA VAL A 165 8.98 -9.56 3.36
C VAL A 165 8.57 -9.48 4.83
N LEU A 166 7.34 -9.06 5.10
CA LEU A 166 6.73 -9.06 6.42
C LEU A 166 5.71 -10.21 6.47
N LEU A 167 5.88 -11.14 7.40
CA LEU A 167 5.07 -12.36 7.52
C LEU A 167 4.14 -12.30 8.74
N ASN A 168 2.98 -12.99 8.69
CA ASN A 168 2.00 -13.00 9.77
C ASN A 168 1.56 -14.39 10.28
N ASP A 169 1.98 -15.47 9.62
CA ASP A 169 1.66 -16.84 10.06
C ASP A 169 2.90 -17.56 10.60
N LYS A 170 2.89 -17.86 11.90
CA LYS A 170 3.98 -18.55 12.57
C LYS A 170 4.09 -20.03 12.20
N TYR A 171 2.97 -20.67 11.83
CA TYR A 171 2.91 -22.11 11.62
C TYR A 171 2.52 -22.51 10.20
N MET A 172 2.44 -21.55 9.26
CA MET A 172 2.21 -21.81 7.83
C MET A 172 1.00 -22.73 7.62
N MET A 173 -0.12 -22.41 8.26
CA MET A 173 -1.39 -23.14 8.24
C MET A 173 -1.34 -24.58 8.78
N GLN A 174 -0.19 -25.06 9.29
CA GLN A 174 -0.07 -26.40 9.88
C GLN A 174 -0.78 -26.52 11.23
N ARG A 175 -1.03 -25.38 11.90
CA ARG A 175 -1.72 -25.30 13.19
C ARG A 175 -2.56 -24.04 13.24
N GLY A 176 -3.69 -24.10 13.96
CA GLY A 176 -4.51 -22.92 14.23
C GLY A 176 -3.66 -21.83 14.90
N TYR A 177 -3.58 -20.67 14.25
CA TYR A 177 -2.82 -19.53 14.71
C TYR A 177 -3.64 -18.26 14.43
N CYS A 178 -3.75 -17.39 15.43
CA CYS A 178 -4.23 -16.04 15.18
C CYS A 178 -3.10 -15.29 14.47
N LEU A 179 -3.32 -14.96 13.19
CA LEU A 179 -2.35 -14.24 12.38
C LEU A 179 -1.95 -12.92 13.06
N LYS A 180 -0.64 -12.64 13.08
CA LYS A 180 -0.07 -11.44 13.69
C LYS A 180 0.96 -10.86 12.74
N GLY A 181 0.62 -9.76 12.09
CA GLY A 181 1.58 -9.04 11.27
C GLY A 181 2.62 -8.32 12.13
N PRO A 182 3.79 -7.97 11.57
CA PRO A 182 4.79 -7.19 12.27
C PRO A 182 4.34 -5.77 12.57
N ARG A 183 4.91 -5.18 13.63
CA ARG A 183 4.77 -3.75 13.95
C ARG A 183 6.10 -3.05 13.69
N ILE A 184 6.12 -2.18 12.69
CA ILE A 184 7.30 -1.40 12.32
C ILE A 184 7.10 0.02 12.85
N ARG A 185 7.86 0.38 13.88
CA ARG A 185 7.73 1.69 14.53
C ARG A 185 8.31 2.81 13.67
N SER A 186 7.98 4.05 14.03
CA SER A 186 8.37 5.23 13.26
C SER A 186 9.88 5.28 12.96
N GLY A 187 10.20 5.71 11.75
CA GLY A 187 11.57 5.95 11.31
C GLY A 187 12.50 4.72 11.23
N VAL A 188 11.95 3.51 11.32
CA VAL A 188 12.72 2.28 11.08
C VAL A 188 13.20 2.22 9.63
N SER A 189 14.42 1.74 9.43
CA SER A 189 14.96 1.42 8.10
C SER A 189 15.19 -0.08 7.97
N ILE A 190 14.45 -0.71 7.06
CA ILE A 190 14.58 -2.14 6.75
C ILE A 190 15.40 -2.31 5.47
N GLY A 191 16.51 -3.03 5.54
CA GLY A 191 17.35 -3.33 4.39
C GLY A 191 16.65 -4.24 3.38
N GLY A 192 17.06 -4.15 2.11
CA GLY A 192 16.50 -4.97 1.05
C GLY A 192 16.63 -6.47 1.32
N ASN A 193 15.67 -7.24 0.83
CA ASN A 193 15.61 -8.70 0.96
C ASN A 193 15.60 -9.23 2.41
N SER A 194 15.22 -8.39 3.38
CA SER A 194 15.07 -8.80 4.78
C SER A 194 13.71 -9.47 5.02
N VAL A 195 13.63 -10.36 6.00
CA VAL A 195 12.40 -11.03 6.42
C VAL A 195 12.10 -10.66 7.87
N ILE A 196 10.89 -10.17 8.13
CA ILE A 196 10.39 -9.90 9.49
C ILE A 196 9.36 -10.97 9.85
N LEU A 197 9.63 -11.72 10.92
CA LEU A 197 8.77 -12.83 11.34
C LEU A 197 7.45 -12.36 11.97
N PRO A 198 6.44 -13.25 12.01
CA PRO A 198 5.13 -12.96 12.59
C PRO A 198 5.17 -12.41 14.01
N GLY A 199 4.43 -11.33 14.22
CA GLY A 199 4.25 -10.67 15.51
C GLY A 199 5.47 -9.90 16.04
N VAL A 200 6.56 -9.81 15.28
CA VAL A 200 7.76 -9.05 15.67
C VAL A 200 7.48 -7.56 15.68
N GLU A 201 7.93 -6.89 16.73
CA GLU A 201 8.00 -5.43 16.81
C GLU A 201 9.42 -4.91 16.56
N VAL A 202 9.55 -3.97 15.63
CA VAL A 202 10.81 -3.27 15.36
C VAL A 202 10.72 -1.85 15.91
N GLY A 203 11.47 -1.59 16.99
CA GLY A 203 11.42 -0.34 17.76
C GLY A 203 11.89 0.88 16.98
N GLU A 204 11.44 2.05 17.43
CA GLU A 204 11.60 3.34 16.73
C GLU A 204 13.06 3.62 16.30
N GLY A 205 13.22 4.09 15.08
CA GLY A 205 14.51 4.53 14.54
C GLY A 205 15.57 3.42 14.44
N SER A 206 15.17 2.14 14.52
CA SER A 206 16.07 0.99 14.38
C SER A 206 16.42 0.69 12.93
N ILE A 207 17.51 -0.04 12.73
CA ILE A 207 17.99 -0.41 11.40
C ILE A 207 18.11 -1.93 11.30
N ILE A 208 17.45 -2.50 10.30
CA ILE A 208 17.60 -3.91 9.93
C ILE A 208 18.52 -3.97 8.71
N GLY A 209 19.66 -4.64 8.83
CA GLY A 209 20.58 -4.82 7.71
C GLY A 209 19.97 -5.64 6.59
N ALA A 210 20.44 -5.43 5.36
CA ALA A 210 19.97 -6.18 4.20
C ALA A 210 20.13 -7.70 4.39
N GLY A 211 19.15 -8.47 3.89
CA GLY A 211 19.15 -9.92 3.98
C GLY A 211 18.93 -10.49 5.38
N ALA A 212 18.61 -9.67 6.39
CA ALA A 212 18.44 -10.15 7.75
C ALA A 212 17.11 -10.91 7.93
N VAL A 213 17.10 -11.92 8.81
CA VAL A 213 15.87 -12.63 9.21
C VAL A 213 15.59 -12.31 10.68
N VAL A 214 14.67 -11.38 10.93
CA VAL A 214 14.36 -10.85 12.26
C VAL A 214 13.36 -11.77 12.95
N THR A 215 13.83 -12.45 14.00
CA THR A 215 13.07 -13.49 14.71
C THR A 215 12.61 -13.09 16.11
N VAL A 216 12.99 -11.90 16.57
CA VAL A 216 12.72 -11.37 17.91
C VAL A 216 12.48 -9.88 17.81
N ASP A 217 11.80 -9.31 18.80
CA ASP A 217 11.61 -7.87 18.89
C ASP A 217 12.95 -7.14 18.94
N VAL A 218 12.97 -5.96 18.30
CA VAL A 218 14.16 -5.13 18.15
C VAL A 218 13.97 -3.88 19.00
N PRO A 219 14.83 -3.62 20.02
CA PRO A 219 14.74 -2.41 20.82
C PRO A 219 14.95 -1.15 19.98
N PRO A 220 14.35 0.00 20.36
CA PRO A 220 14.55 1.27 19.65
C PRO A 220 16.02 1.63 19.48
N ARG A 221 16.34 2.31 18.37
CA ARG A 221 17.69 2.80 18.08
C ARG A 221 18.78 1.72 18.10
N THR A 222 18.45 0.49 17.69
CA THR A 222 19.44 -0.58 17.54
C THR A 222 19.60 -1.05 16.09
N ILE A 223 20.77 -1.59 15.76
CA ILE A 223 21.08 -2.19 14.46
C ILE A 223 21.09 -3.71 14.59
N TYR A 224 20.30 -4.41 13.78
CA TYR A 224 20.24 -5.87 13.72
C TYR A 224 20.64 -6.38 12.33
N VAL A 225 21.45 -7.44 12.26
CA VAL A 225 21.94 -8.02 11.00
C VAL A 225 22.02 -9.54 11.07
N GLY A 226 21.97 -10.21 9.91
CA GLY A 226 22.26 -11.64 9.79
C GLY A 226 21.05 -12.59 9.80
N VAL A 227 21.33 -13.89 9.70
CA VAL A 227 20.33 -14.97 9.68
C VAL A 227 20.71 -16.04 10.71
N PRO A 228 19.99 -16.13 11.83
CA PRO A 228 18.98 -15.19 12.32
C PRO A 228 19.59 -13.83 12.71
N ALA A 229 18.79 -12.77 12.67
CA ALA A 229 19.26 -11.43 12.97
C ALA A 229 19.70 -11.32 14.44
N ARG A 230 20.81 -10.64 14.67
CA ARG A 230 21.37 -10.35 15.99
C ARG A 230 21.72 -8.88 16.10
N ARG A 231 21.63 -8.34 17.32
CA ARG A 231 22.07 -6.98 17.63
C ARG A 231 23.54 -6.85 17.27
N LEU A 232 23.85 -5.90 16.41
CA LEU A 232 25.21 -5.52 16.04
C LEU A 232 25.73 -4.44 17.00
N ARG A 233 24.99 -3.32 17.10
CA ARG A 233 25.31 -2.14 17.92
C ARG A 233 24.11 -1.20 18.00
N ASP A 234 24.24 -0.12 18.77
CA ASP A 234 23.29 0.99 18.74
C ASP A 234 23.46 1.83 17.46
N VAL A 235 22.37 2.46 17.04
CA VAL A 235 22.43 3.44 15.96
C VAL A 235 23.12 4.69 16.49
N PRO A 236 24.14 5.23 15.80
CA PRO A 236 24.84 6.43 16.25
C PRO A 236 23.90 7.61 16.53
N PRO A 237 24.11 8.40 17.60
CA PRO A 237 23.23 9.51 17.97
C PRO A 237 23.08 10.59 16.89
N GLU A 238 24.10 10.76 16.05
CA GLU A 238 24.14 11.74 14.97
C GLU A 238 23.31 11.34 13.73
N TRP A 239 22.83 10.09 13.66
CA TRP A 239 21.93 9.65 12.58
C TRP A 239 20.49 10.00 12.91
N GLY A 240 19.83 10.72 12.01
CA GLY A 240 18.40 11.02 12.09
C GLY A 240 17.49 9.79 12.19
N ILE A 241 16.21 10.03 12.44
CA ILE A 241 15.18 9.00 12.53
C ILE A 241 14.37 9.00 11.25
N GLY A 242 14.47 7.91 10.49
CA GLY A 242 13.68 7.71 9.28
C GLY A 242 14.09 8.59 8.11
N LEU A 243 13.16 8.68 7.17
CA LEU A 243 13.26 9.55 6.01
C LEU A 243 13.08 11.03 6.44
N PRO A 244 13.79 11.97 5.81
CA PRO A 244 13.56 13.39 6.00
C PRO A 244 12.15 13.81 5.59
#